data_AF-A0A6A1V519-F1
#
_entry.id   AF-A0A6A1V519-F1
#
_cell.length_a   1.000
_cell.length_b   1.000
_cell.length_c   1.000
_cell.angle_alpha   90.00
_cell.angle_beta   90.00
_cell.angle_gamma   90.00
#
_symmetry.space_group_name_H-M   'P 1'
#
loop_
_entity.id
_entity.type
_entity.pdbx_description
1 polymer ?
#
loop_
_entity_poly.entity_id
_entity_poly.type
_entity_poly.pdbx_seq_one_letter_code
_entity_poly.pdbx_strand_id
1 'polypeptide(L)'
;MDAATKQHLKRYWNLGDVKAHPLAKNYTLTIACRIFLDVEDQDIIAKLEKPIQQISNGFVALPINLPGTIYSHAVRASNQLRKDVGQIIKQRRMSINSENREPPKQDLVSRMLMETYTDGQLMDDSDIANQIFGLLIGAFDTTSSTLVSIINCLAEMPQVYDGILRGGPRMCLGKEYARLKILIFLHNFVTKFRWEKVFPEEKIVYDPLLKPIRDFIFAFILLIHDRLAGPNM
;
A
#
# COMPACT_ATOMS: atom_id res chain seq x y z
N MET A 1 -10.45 2.69 6.37
CA MET A 1 -9.89 2.75 5.00
C MET A 1 -10.45 3.94 4.20
N ASP A 2 -11.77 4.07 4.00
CA ASP A 2 -12.38 5.17 3.22
C ASP A 2 -11.98 6.59 3.68
N ALA A 3 -12.05 6.88 4.99
CA ALA A 3 -11.63 8.18 5.53
C ALA A 3 -10.16 8.50 5.21
N ALA A 4 -9.27 7.51 5.32
CA ALA A 4 -7.86 7.64 4.98
C ALA A 4 -7.64 7.92 3.48
N THR A 5 -8.40 7.23 2.61
CA THR A 5 -8.42 7.49 1.16
C THR A 5 -8.85 8.92 0.85
N LYS A 6 -9.96 9.38 1.44
CA LYS A 6 -10.46 10.74 1.26
C LYS A 6 -9.43 11.78 1.70
N GLN A 7 -8.77 11.55 2.83
CA GLN A 7 -7.73 12.41 3.36
C GLN A 7 -6.50 12.45 2.44
N HIS A 8 -6.03 11.29 1.97
CA HIS A 8 -4.88 11.20 1.07
C HIS A 8 -5.16 11.92 -0.27
N LEU A 9 -6.31 11.66 -0.90
CA LEU A 9 -6.70 12.33 -2.14
C LEU A 9 -6.77 13.85 -1.96
N LYS A 10 -7.43 14.31 -0.89
CA LYS A 10 -7.54 15.75 -0.58
C LYS A 10 -6.17 16.42 -0.39
N ARG A 11 -5.22 15.71 0.23
CA ARG A 11 -3.91 16.25 0.59
C ARG A 11 -2.95 16.31 -0.59
N TYR A 12 -2.94 15.29 -1.45
CA TYR A 12 -1.87 15.11 -2.43
C TYR A 12 -2.32 15.22 -3.88
N TRP A 13 -3.61 14.99 -4.19
CA TRP A 13 -4.11 14.90 -5.57
C TRP A 13 -4.85 16.17 -6.04
N ASN A 14 -4.99 17.17 -5.16
CA ASN A 14 -5.62 18.46 -5.48
C ASN A 14 -4.62 19.54 -5.95
N LEU A 15 -3.35 19.18 -6.19
CA LEU A 15 -2.25 20.13 -6.41
C LEU A 15 -1.78 20.14 -7.87
N GLY A 16 -2.64 20.57 -8.79
CA GLY A 16 -2.28 20.69 -10.22
C GLY A 16 -1.80 19.37 -10.81
N ASP A 17 -0.68 19.41 -11.54
CA ASP A 17 -0.07 18.21 -12.13
C ASP A 17 0.59 17.36 -11.04
N VAL A 18 0.22 16.07 -10.97
CA VAL A 18 0.79 15.15 -9.98
C VAL A 18 1.36 13.90 -10.61
N LYS A 19 2.41 13.39 -9.97
CA LYS A 19 3.02 12.10 -10.28
C LYS A 19 2.21 11.00 -9.60
N ALA A 20 1.39 10.28 -10.37
CA ALA A 20 0.47 9.30 -9.81
C ALA A 20 1.19 8.12 -9.14
N HIS A 21 2.33 7.67 -9.69
CA HIS A 21 3.00 6.48 -9.18
C HIS A 21 3.60 6.64 -7.77
N PRO A 22 4.39 7.69 -7.46
CA PRO A 22 4.82 7.99 -6.10
C PRO A 22 3.67 8.19 -5.12
N LEU A 23 2.59 8.88 -5.52
CA LEU A 23 1.44 9.10 -4.67
C LEU A 23 0.66 7.80 -4.40
N ALA A 24 0.51 6.94 -5.39
CA ALA A 24 -0.08 5.61 -5.22
C ALA A 24 0.75 4.75 -4.27
N LYS A 25 2.08 4.79 -4.36
CA LYS A 25 2.99 4.11 -3.40
C LYS A 25 2.82 4.63 -1.98
N ASN A 26 2.80 5.95 -1.81
CA ASN A 26 2.57 6.54 -0.49
C ASN A 26 1.19 6.16 0.07
N TYR A 27 0.15 6.20 -0.76
CA TYR A 27 -1.21 5.77 -0.38
C TYR A 27 -1.26 4.32 0.08
N THR A 28 -0.73 3.39 -0.71
CA THR A 28 -0.81 1.95 -0.41
C THR A 28 -0.03 1.60 0.84
N LEU A 29 1.15 2.20 1.05
CA LEU A 29 1.93 2.04 2.27
C LEU A 29 1.17 2.56 3.49
N THR A 30 0.62 3.77 3.39
CA THR A 30 -0.15 4.40 4.49
C THR A 30 -1.33 3.53 4.91
N ILE A 31 -2.09 3.01 3.95
CA ILE A 31 -3.23 2.13 4.23
C ILE A 31 -2.75 0.80 4.86
N ALA A 32 -1.65 0.23 4.37
CA ALA A 32 -1.10 -1.01 4.93
C ALA A 32 -0.61 -0.82 6.38
N CYS A 33 0.17 0.23 6.66
CA CYS A 33 0.64 0.57 8.00
C CYS A 33 -0.53 0.84 8.96
N ARG A 34 -1.54 1.58 8.51
CA ARG A 34 -2.72 1.87 9.34
C ARG A 34 -3.53 0.61 9.68
N ILE A 35 -3.72 -0.29 8.72
CA ILE A 35 -4.57 -1.48 8.92
C ILE A 35 -3.82 -2.60 9.64
N PHE A 36 -2.57 -2.85 9.27
CA PHE A 36 -1.81 -3.97 9.81
C PHE A 36 -1.13 -3.64 11.13
N LEU A 37 -0.67 -2.39 11.30
CA LEU A 37 0.13 -1.98 12.46
C LEU A 37 -0.57 -0.93 13.35
N ASP A 38 -1.71 -0.38 12.93
CA ASP A 38 -2.31 0.81 13.56
C ASP A 38 -1.33 1.99 13.67
N VAL A 39 -0.50 2.17 12.64
CA VAL A 39 0.44 3.29 12.56
C VAL A 39 -0.12 4.35 11.63
N GLU A 40 -0.37 5.55 12.17
CA GLU A 40 -0.82 6.73 11.40
C GLU A 40 0.26 7.81 11.28
N ASP A 41 1.29 7.73 12.12
CA ASP A 41 2.43 8.66 12.14
C ASP A 41 3.19 8.62 10.81
N GLN A 42 3.29 9.77 10.15
CA GLN A 42 3.88 9.89 8.83
C GLN A 42 5.40 9.71 8.83
N ASP A 43 6.08 10.08 9.91
CA ASP A 43 7.53 9.92 10.03
C ASP A 43 7.88 8.44 10.21
N ILE A 44 7.06 7.69 10.96
CA ILE A 44 7.19 6.24 11.07
C ILE A 44 6.93 5.57 9.72
N ILE A 45 5.87 5.95 9.01
CA ILE A 45 5.54 5.39 7.69
C ILE A 45 6.66 5.67 6.68
N ALA A 46 7.17 6.91 6.61
CA ALA A 46 8.25 7.29 5.72
C ALA A 46 9.55 6.52 6.03
N LYS A 47 9.84 6.24 7.31
CA LYS A 47 10.99 5.40 7.71
C LYS A 47 10.88 3.96 7.19
N LEU A 48 9.67 3.42 7.07
CA LEU A 48 9.43 2.05 6.56
C LEU A 48 9.51 1.96 5.04
N GLU A 49 9.23 3.05 4.32
CA GLU A 49 9.15 3.07 2.86
C GLU A 49 10.47 2.64 2.19
N LYS A 50 11.60 3.26 2.58
CA LYS A 50 12.89 3.01 1.95
C LYS A 50 13.36 1.56 2.13
N PRO A 51 13.33 0.95 3.34
CA PRO A 51 13.60 -0.47 3.51
C PRO A 51 12.71 -1.36 2.64
N ILE A 52 11.39 -1.08 2.58
CA ILE A 52 10.46 -1.87 1.76
C ILE A 52 10.84 -1.82 0.28
N GLN A 53 11.16 -0.63 -0.25
CA GLN A 53 11.57 -0.50 -1.65
C GLN A 53 12.88 -1.24 -1.94
N GLN A 54 13.85 -1.19 -1.02
CA GLN A 54 15.11 -1.93 -1.17
C GLN A 54 14.90 -3.45 -1.17
N ILE A 55 13.97 -3.94 -0.36
CA ILE A 55 13.60 -5.36 -0.31
C ILE A 55 12.94 -5.78 -1.63
N SER A 56 11.97 -4.99 -2.12
CA SER A 56 11.31 -5.25 -3.42
C SER A 56 12.32 -5.36 -4.56
N ASN A 57 13.30 -4.47 -4.60
CA ASN A 57 14.37 -4.51 -5.61
C ASN A 57 15.25 -5.77 -5.48
N GLY A 58 15.35 -6.35 -4.29
CA GLY A 58 16.10 -7.57 -4.03
C GLY A 58 15.46 -8.85 -4.58
N PHE A 59 14.13 -8.90 -4.73
CA PHE A 59 13.43 -10.10 -5.24
C PHE A 59 13.78 -10.45 -6.68
N VAL A 60 14.30 -9.48 -7.41
CA VAL A 60 14.60 -9.58 -8.83
C VAL A 60 16.09 -9.43 -9.12
N ALA A 61 16.88 -9.17 -8.07
CA ALA A 61 18.32 -9.21 -8.14
C ALA A 61 18.81 -10.67 -8.13
N LEU A 62 19.99 -10.89 -8.70
CA LEU A 62 20.70 -12.15 -8.51
C LEU A 62 20.94 -12.37 -7.00
N PRO A 63 20.71 -13.59 -6.47
CA PRO A 63 20.80 -13.89 -5.04
C PRO A 63 22.27 -14.01 -4.56
N ILE A 64 23.06 -12.98 -4.82
CA ILE A 64 24.49 -12.90 -4.53
C ILE A 64 24.71 -11.87 -3.43
N ASN A 65 24.97 -12.35 -2.22
CA ASN A 65 25.14 -11.52 -1.02
C ASN A 65 26.58 -10.98 -0.88
N LEU A 66 27.02 -10.22 -1.87
CA LEU A 66 28.30 -9.51 -1.83
C LEU A 66 28.09 -8.04 -1.47
N PRO A 67 28.98 -7.41 -0.67
CA PRO A 67 28.84 -6.01 -0.29
C PRO A 67 28.66 -5.09 -1.49
N GLY A 68 27.61 -4.27 -1.49
CA GLY A 68 27.31 -3.30 -2.55
C GLY A 68 26.37 -3.82 -3.64
N THR A 69 26.02 -5.12 -3.65
CA THR A 69 24.98 -5.63 -4.56
C THR A 69 23.59 -5.22 -4.08
N ILE A 70 22.64 -5.11 -5.03
CA ILE A 70 21.21 -4.88 -4.73
C ILE A 70 20.70 -5.93 -3.73
N TYR A 71 21.11 -7.19 -3.89
CA TYR A 71 20.72 -8.27 -2.99
C TYR A 71 21.28 -8.07 -1.57
N SER A 72 22.53 -7.65 -1.40
CA SER A 72 23.09 -7.36 -0.06
C SER A 72 22.38 -6.18 0.62
N HIS A 73 21.97 -5.17 -0.15
CA HIS A 73 21.15 -4.06 0.36
C HIS A 73 19.76 -4.54 0.78
N ALA A 74 19.12 -5.41 -0.01
CA ALA A 74 17.83 -6.00 0.32
C ALA A 74 17.90 -6.87 1.58
N VAL A 75 18.94 -7.67 1.75
CA VAL A 75 19.15 -8.48 2.98
C VAL A 75 19.31 -7.58 4.21
N ARG A 76 20.12 -6.52 4.13
CA ARG A 76 20.29 -5.55 5.22
C ARG A 76 18.98 -4.83 5.56
N ALA A 77 18.27 -4.36 4.54
CA ALA A 77 16.97 -3.71 4.69
C ALA A 77 15.93 -4.65 5.31
N SER A 78 15.93 -5.93 4.91
CA SER A 78 15.06 -6.97 5.47
C SER A 78 15.32 -7.20 6.95
N ASN A 79 16.59 -7.25 7.36
CA ASN A 79 16.96 -7.38 8.78
C ASN A 79 16.53 -6.16 9.60
N GLN A 80 16.71 -4.96 9.05
CA GLN A 80 16.27 -3.72 9.70
C GLN A 80 14.75 -3.69 9.87
N LEU A 81 13.99 -3.98 8.80
CA LEU A 81 12.53 -3.97 8.84
C LEU A 81 11.96 -5.00 9.82
N ARG A 82 12.54 -6.21 9.89
CA ARG A 82 12.17 -7.22 10.90
C ARG A 82 12.40 -6.72 12.32
N LYS A 83 13.50 -6.00 12.56
CA LYS A 83 13.81 -5.43 13.87
C LYS A 83 12.80 -4.35 14.27
N ASP A 84 12.46 -3.44 13.34
CA ASP A 84 11.52 -2.34 13.59
C ASP A 84 10.11 -2.87 13.86
N VAL A 85 9.62 -3.81 13.04
CA VAL A 85 8.34 -4.48 13.25
C VAL A 85 8.34 -5.27 14.57
N GLY A 86 9.43 -5.96 14.89
CA GLY A 86 9.57 -6.68 16.16
C GLY A 86 9.49 -5.77 17.38
N GLN A 87 10.01 -4.53 17.29
CA GLN A 87 9.87 -3.54 18.38
C GLN A 87 8.42 -3.11 18.57
N ILE A 88 7.69 -2.88 17.48
CA ILE A 88 6.25 -2.53 17.52
C ILE A 88 5.46 -3.66 18.19
N ILE A 89 5.72 -4.92 17.81
CA ILE A 89 5.03 -6.10 18.38
C ILE A 89 5.31 -6.23 19.88
N LYS A 90 6.58 -6.11 20.28
CA LYS A 90 6.97 -6.19 21.71
C LYS A 90 6.28 -5.12 22.54
N GLN A 91 6.27 -3.87 22.07
CA GLN A 91 5.56 -2.78 22.75
C GLN A 91 4.08 -3.10 22.92
N ARG A 92 3.45 -3.67 21.90
CA ARG A 92 2.02 -4.02 21.90
C ARG A 92 1.69 -5.22 22.82
N ARG A 93 2.57 -6.23 22.86
CA ARG A 93 2.45 -7.36 23.79
C ARG A 93 2.55 -6.89 25.24
N MET A 94 3.44 -5.95 25.54
CA MET A 94 3.54 -5.34 26.87
C MET A 94 2.31 -4.54 27.25
N SER A 95 1.71 -3.77 26.32
CA SER A 95 0.50 -2.99 26.62
C SER A 95 -0.72 -3.87 26.89
N ILE A 96 -0.89 -4.99 26.16
CA ILE A 96 -1.98 -5.95 26.36
C ILE A 96 -1.87 -6.65 27.73
N ASN A 97 -0.66 -6.93 28.19
CA ASN A 97 -0.42 -7.64 29.46
C ASN A 97 -0.44 -6.71 30.70
N SER A 98 -0.56 -5.39 30.53
CA SER A 98 -0.58 -4.44 31.64
C SER A 98 -1.96 -4.37 32.32
N GLU A 99 -1.99 -4.14 33.63
CA GLU A 99 -3.22 -4.12 34.45
C GLU A 99 -4.21 -2.99 34.06
N ASN A 100 -3.72 -1.91 33.44
CA ASN A 100 -4.55 -0.86 32.85
C ASN A 100 -4.98 -1.25 31.42
N ARG A 101 -6.06 -2.03 31.33
CA ARG A 101 -6.63 -2.51 30.07
C ARG A 101 -7.19 -1.36 29.22
N GLU A 102 -6.36 -0.76 28.36
CA GLU A 102 -6.90 -0.18 27.14
C GLU A 102 -7.51 -1.32 26.29
N PRO A 103 -8.71 -1.16 25.74
CA PRO A 103 -9.31 -2.19 24.90
C PRO A 103 -8.35 -2.51 23.74
N PRO A 104 -8.14 -3.79 23.44
CA PRO A 104 -7.17 -4.19 22.43
C PRO A 104 -7.56 -3.57 21.09
N LYS A 105 -6.59 -2.89 20.49
CA LYS A 105 -6.74 -2.26 19.19
C LYS A 105 -7.13 -3.33 18.16
N GLN A 106 -7.96 -2.99 17.19
CA GLN A 106 -8.53 -3.96 16.22
C GLN A 106 -7.62 -4.25 15.02
N ASP A 107 -6.33 -3.95 15.13
CA ASP A 107 -5.35 -4.18 14.09
C ASP A 107 -4.89 -5.64 14.03
N LEU A 108 -4.24 -5.99 12.92
CA LEU A 108 -3.83 -7.37 12.66
C LEU A 108 -2.80 -7.88 13.67
N VAL A 109 -1.87 -7.04 14.14
CA VAL A 109 -0.89 -7.44 15.16
C VAL A 109 -1.58 -7.79 16.47
N SER A 110 -2.47 -6.93 16.97
CA SER A 110 -3.21 -7.22 18.20
C SER A 110 -4.05 -8.49 18.10
N ARG A 111 -4.65 -8.76 16.92
CA ARG A 111 -5.36 -10.01 16.68
C ARG A 111 -4.43 -11.23 16.70
N MET A 112 -3.30 -11.17 15.98
CA MET A 112 -2.31 -12.25 15.97
C MET A 112 -1.74 -12.54 17.35
N LEU A 113 -1.59 -11.52 18.20
CA LEU A 113 -1.14 -11.66 19.58
C LEU A 113 -2.14 -12.43 20.48
N MET A 114 -3.40 -12.53 20.07
CA MET A 114 -4.48 -13.20 20.81
C MET A 114 -4.86 -14.57 20.23
N GLU A 115 -4.35 -14.90 19.04
CA GLU A 115 -4.62 -16.16 18.37
C GLU A 115 -3.62 -17.24 18.82
N THR A 116 -4.11 -18.48 18.90
CA THR A 116 -3.31 -19.66 19.21
C THR A 116 -3.20 -20.57 17.99
N TYR A 117 -2.07 -21.25 17.84
CA TYR A 117 -1.91 -22.37 16.93
C TYR A 117 -2.86 -23.52 17.27
N THR A 118 -2.93 -24.53 16.41
CA THR A 118 -3.78 -25.71 16.58
C THR A 118 -3.46 -26.54 17.83
N ASP A 119 -2.26 -26.38 18.39
CA ASP A 119 -1.80 -27.01 19.62
C ASP A 119 -2.07 -26.17 20.88
N GLY A 120 -2.72 -25.01 20.73
CA GLY A 120 -3.03 -24.09 21.82
C GLY A 120 -1.90 -23.12 22.20
N GLN A 121 -0.73 -23.17 21.54
CA GLN A 121 0.35 -22.24 21.80
C GLN A 121 0.08 -20.87 21.16
N LEU A 122 0.40 -19.79 21.87
CA LEU A 122 0.36 -18.44 21.30
C LEU A 122 1.45 -18.28 20.24
N MET A 123 1.18 -17.43 19.25
CA MET A 123 2.19 -17.10 18.25
C MET A 123 3.39 -16.37 18.86
N ASP A 124 4.59 -16.78 18.44
CA ASP A 124 5.83 -16.11 18.82
C ASP A 124 5.96 -14.75 18.11
N ASP A 125 6.63 -13.80 18.77
CA ASP A 125 6.86 -12.46 18.23
C ASP A 125 7.56 -12.50 16.86
N SER A 126 8.47 -13.45 16.65
CA SER A 126 9.20 -13.58 15.39
C SER A 126 8.32 -14.08 14.24
N ASP A 127 7.36 -14.97 14.51
CA ASP A 127 6.40 -15.46 13.53
C ASP A 127 5.42 -14.35 13.12
N ILE A 128 4.91 -13.60 14.11
CA ILE A 128 4.04 -12.43 13.86
C ILE A 128 4.82 -11.40 13.03
N ALA A 129 6.07 -11.10 13.39
CA ALA A 129 6.90 -10.17 12.65
C ALA A 129 7.11 -10.61 11.19
N ASN A 130 7.34 -11.91 10.95
CA ASN A 130 7.51 -12.45 9.61
C ASN A 130 6.22 -12.39 8.77
N GLN A 131 5.06 -12.65 9.37
CA GLN A 131 3.78 -12.53 8.68
C GLN A 131 3.46 -11.08 8.31
N ILE A 132 3.64 -10.15 9.25
CA ILE A 132 3.44 -8.72 9.01
C ILE A 132 4.41 -8.19 7.97
N PHE A 133 5.68 -8.61 8.04
CA PHE A 133 6.70 -8.30 7.04
C PHE A 133 6.25 -8.73 5.63
N GLY A 134 5.79 -9.97 5.48
CA GLY A 134 5.29 -10.49 4.20
C GLY A 134 4.07 -9.71 3.68
N LEU A 135 3.14 -9.37 4.57
CA LEU A 135 1.94 -8.61 4.22
C LEU A 135 2.25 -7.17 3.79
N LEU A 136 3.17 -6.48 4.47
CA LEU A 136 3.56 -5.11 4.13
C LEU A 136 4.21 -5.05 2.75
N ILE A 137 5.16 -5.96 2.48
CA ILE A 137 5.84 -6.01 1.18
C ILE A 137 4.86 -6.36 0.07
N GLY A 138 4.00 -7.37 0.29
CA GLY A 138 2.98 -7.77 -0.67
C GLY A 138 1.98 -6.65 -0.98
N ALA A 139 1.59 -5.86 0.02
CA ALA A 139 0.58 -4.80 -0.08
C ALA A 139 1.08 -3.49 -0.73
N PHE A 140 2.39 -3.26 -0.75
CA PHE A 140 2.99 -2.00 -1.19
C PHE A 140 3.15 -1.92 -2.71
N ASP A 141 4.06 -2.69 -3.29
CA ASP A 141 4.50 -2.46 -4.68
C ASP A 141 3.44 -2.95 -5.67
N THR A 142 2.89 -4.16 -5.43
CA THR A 142 1.92 -4.78 -6.34
C THR A 142 0.65 -3.95 -6.49
N THR A 143 0.06 -3.51 -5.37
CA THR A 143 -1.21 -2.76 -5.45
C THR A 143 -0.99 -1.35 -5.99
N SER A 144 0.18 -0.76 -5.79
CA SER A 144 0.50 0.56 -6.36
C SER A 144 0.56 0.49 -7.88
N SER A 145 1.29 -0.49 -8.43
CA SER A 145 1.32 -0.74 -9.87
C SER A 145 -0.08 -1.03 -10.42
N THR A 146 -0.90 -1.85 -9.74
CA THR A 146 -2.28 -2.11 -10.17
C THR A 146 -3.14 -0.85 -10.17
N LEU A 147 -3.09 -0.03 -9.11
CA LEU A 147 -3.83 1.23 -9.03
C LEU A 147 -3.47 2.16 -10.18
N VAL A 148 -2.16 2.34 -10.41
CA VAL A 148 -1.64 3.20 -11.46
C VAL A 148 -2.01 2.68 -12.85
N SER A 149 -1.90 1.38 -13.09
CA SER A 149 -2.36 0.77 -14.33
C SER A 149 -3.85 0.95 -14.55
N ILE A 150 -4.69 0.85 -13.51
CA ILE A 150 -6.13 1.10 -13.63
C ILE A 150 -6.41 2.58 -13.91
N ILE A 151 -5.72 3.52 -13.26
CA ILE A 151 -5.86 4.96 -13.57
C ILE A 151 -5.49 5.23 -15.03
N ASN A 152 -4.41 4.64 -15.53
CA ASN A 152 -4.03 4.74 -16.95
C ASN A 152 -5.07 4.08 -17.86
N CYS A 153 -5.54 2.86 -17.54
CA CYS A 153 -6.60 2.20 -18.29
C CYS A 153 -7.90 3.00 -18.29
N LEU A 154 -8.29 3.64 -17.19
CA LEU A 154 -9.49 4.49 -17.16
C LEU A 154 -9.33 5.75 -18.04
N ALA A 155 -8.10 6.20 -18.28
CA ALA A 155 -7.83 7.26 -19.25
C ALA A 155 -7.91 6.79 -20.70
N GLU A 156 -7.69 5.49 -20.99
CA GLU A 156 -7.56 4.97 -22.35
C GLU A 156 -8.67 3.98 -22.77
N MET A 157 -8.96 2.96 -21.95
CA MET A 157 -9.91 1.87 -22.22
C MET A 157 -10.43 1.18 -20.92
N PRO A 158 -11.72 1.28 -20.57
CA PRO A 158 -12.28 0.76 -19.30
C PRO A 158 -12.54 -0.77 -19.23
N GLN A 159 -12.26 -1.55 -20.28
CA GLN A 159 -12.70 -2.95 -20.42
C GLN A 159 -11.71 -4.04 -19.92
N VAL A 160 -10.62 -3.67 -19.26
CA VAL A 160 -9.52 -4.58 -18.86
C VAL A 160 -9.65 -5.15 -17.43
N TYR A 161 -10.69 -4.77 -16.68
CA TYR A 161 -10.84 -5.11 -15.26
C TYR A 161 -10.86 -6.63 -14.97
N ASP A 162 -11.54 -7.41 -15.81
CA ASP A 162 -11.74 -8.85 -15.56
C ASP A 162 -10.52 -9.72 -15.90
N GLY A 163 -9.59 -9.23 -16.74
CA GLY A 163 -8.39 -9.98 -17.15
C GLY A 163 -7.36 -10.15 -16.02
N ILE A 164 -7.34 -9.23 -15.05
CA ILE A 164 -6.33 -9.14 -14.00
C ILE A 164 -6.61 -10.13 -12.83
N LEU A 165 -7.84 -10.65 -12.71
CA LEU A 165 -8.31 -11.36 -11.52
C LEU A 165 -8.27 -12.90 -11.57
N ARG A 166 -7.70 -13.49 -12.64
CA ARG A 166 -7.62 -14.96 -12.79
C ARG A 166 -6.68 -15.59 -11.76
N GLY A 167 -7.12 -16.66 -11.09
CA GLY A 167 -6.41 -17.32 -10.00
C GLY A 167 -6.11 -18.80 -10.27
N GLY A 168 -4.91 -19.25 -9.86
CA GLY A 168 -4.52 -20.66 -9.76
C GLY A 168 -4.34 -21.08 -8.29
N PRO A 169 -3.73 -22.25 -8.00
CA PRO A 169 -3.58 -22.77 -6.63
C PRO A 169 -2.76 -21.86 -5.69
N ARG A 170 -1.96 -20.93 -6.23
CA ARG A 170 -1.28 -19.87 -5.45
C ARG A 170 -2.07 -18.57 -5.49
N MET A 171 -3.34 -18.62 -5.07
CA MET A 171 -4.14 -17.40 -4.95
C MET A 171 -3.53 -16.46 -3.89
N CYS A 172 -3.41 -15.18 -4.23
CA CYS A 172 -2.86 -14.18 -3.33
C CYS A 172 -3.75 -14.02 -2.10
N LEU A 173 -3.17 -14.22 -0.91
CA LEU A 173 -3.85 -14.03 0.38
C LEU A 173 -4.40 -12.59 0.54
N GLY A 174 -3.73 -11.61 -0.07
CA GLY A 174 -4.14 -10.21 -0.07
C GLY A 174 -5.15 -9.82 -1.16
N LYS A 175 -5.73 -10.76 -1.92
CA LYS A 175 -6.60 -10.45 -3.07
C LYS A 175 -7.81 -9.58 -2.67
N GLU A 176 -8.56 -9.97 -1.65
CA GLU A 176 -9.76 -9.23 -1.23
C GLU A 176 -9.40 -7.88 -0.60
N TYR A 177 -8.29 -7.84 0.15
CA TYR A 177 -7.73 -6.59 0.67
C TYR A 177 -7.36 -5.61 -0.47
N ALA A 178 -6.66 -6.10 -1.49
CA ALA A 178 -6.28 -5.32 -2.66
C ALA A 178 -7.52 -4.84 -3.44
N ARG A 179 -8.49 -5.73 -3.65
CA ARG A 179 -9.76 -5.42 -4.32
C ARG A 179 -10.51 -4.29 -3.61
N LEU A 180 -10.68 -4.39 -2.29
CA LEU A 180 -11.37 -3.37 -1.51
C LEU A 180 -10.64 -2.03 -1.56
N LYS A 181 -9.30 -2.05 -1.38
CA LYS A 181 -8.46 -0.84 -1.45
C LYS A 181 -8.57 -0.16 -2.82
N ILE A 182 -8.51 -0.94 -3.90
CA ILE A 182 -8.68 -0.45 -5.28
C ILE A 182 -10.06 0.15 -5.48
N LEU A 183 -11.13 -0.56 -5.11
CA LEU A 183 -12.51 -0.08 -5.30
C LEU A 183 -12.78 1.22 -4.54
N ILE A 184 -12.33 1.33 -3.29
CA ILE A 184 -12.50 2.54 -2.48
C ILE A 184 -11.71 3.70 -3.07
N PHE A 185 -10.46 3.47 -3.50
CA PHE A 185 -9.66 4.48 -4.16
C PHE A 185 -10.35 4.97 -5.43
N LEU A 186 -10.71 4.05 -6.33
CA LEU A 186 -11.37 4.37 -7.59
C LEU A 186 -12.67 5.12 -7.37
N HIS A 187 -13.55 4.64 -6.49
CA HIS A 187 -14.81 5.33 -6.18
C HIS A 187 -14.57 6.78 -5.75
N ASN A 188 -13.65 7.02 -4.82
CA ASN A 188 -13.35 8.38 -4.35
C ASN A 188 -12.60 9.23 -5.40
N PHE A 189 -11.86 8.59 -6.29
CA PHE A 189 -11.08 9.25 -7.33
C PHE A 189 -11.97 9.69 -8.50
N VAL A 190 -12.69 8.76 -9.12
CA VAL A 190 -13.52 9.03 -10.31
C VAL A 190 -14.72 9.95 -10.02
N THR A 191 -15.18 9.99 -8.76
CA THR A 191 -16.28 10.89 -8.36
C THR A 191 -15.83 12.33 -8.10
N LYS A 192 -14.51 12.58 -7.96
CA LYS A 192 -13.97 13.89 -7.55
C LYS A 192 -13.07 14.54 -8.58
N PHE A 193 -12.52 13.76 -9.50
CA PHE A 193 -11.52 14.23 -10.45
C PHE A 193 -11.93 13.91 -11.87
N ARG A 194 -11.68 14.85 -12.77
CA ARG A 194 -11.38 14.58 -14.18
C ARG A 194 -9.87 14.70 -14.36
N TRP A 195 -9.29 13.88 -15.21
CA TRP A 195 -7.85 13.90 -15.42
C TRP A 195 -7.52 13.55 -16.86
N GLU A 196 -6.36 14.03 -17.29
CA GLU A 196 -5.74 13.67 -18.56
C GLU A 196 -4.25 13.44 -18.36
N LYS A 197 -3.66 12.61 -19.23
CA LYS A 197 -2.21 12.41 -19.22
C LYS A 197 -1.53 13.66 -19.73
N VAL A 198 -0.56 14.18 -18.97
CA VAL A 198 0.33 15.24 -19.46
C VAL A 198 1.17 14.72 -20.63
N PHE A 199 1.50 13.43 -20.61
CA PHE A 199 2.20 12.73 -21.70
C PHE A 199 1.35 11.56 -22.21
N PRO A 200 0.53 11.75 -23.27
CA PRO A 200 -0.35 10.71 -23.78
C PRO A 200 0.37 9.42 -24.17
N GLU A 201 1.57 9.52 -24.75
CA GLU A 201 2.39 8.40 -25.26
C GLU A 201 3.27 7.72 -24.20
N GLU A 202 3.02 7.96 -22.90
CA GLU A 202 3.81 7.34 -21.85
C GLU A 202 3.65 5.81 -21.85
N LYS A 203 4.78 5.10 -22.00
CA LYS A 203 4.80 3.64 -22.03
C LYS A 203 4.96 3.06 -20.63
N ILE A 204 4.29 1.94 -20.40
CA ILE A 204 4.55 1.07 -19.26
C ILE A 204 5.66 0.10 -19.66
N VAL A 205 6.71 0.01 -18.85
CA VAL A 205 7.80 -0.95 -19.04
C VAL A 205 7.67 -2.07 -18.02
N TYR A 206 7.90 -3.29 -18.47
CA TYR A 206 8.04 -4.45 -17.61
C TYR A 206 9.52 -4.69 -17.36
N ASP A 207 10.01 -4.25 -16.20
CA ASP A 207 11.38 -4.54 -15.78
C ASP A 207 11.53 -4.34 -14.27
N PRO A 208 11.43 -5.41 -13.48
CA PRO A 208 10.75 -6.70 -13.71
C PRO A 208 9.29 -6.70 -13.20
N LEU A 209 8.84 -5.55 -12.68
CA LEU A 209 7.46 -5.23 -12.38
C LEU A 209 6.99 -4.15 -13.35
N LEU A 210 5.67 -4.00 -13.51
CA LEU A 210 5.08 -2.92 -14.29
C LEU A 210 5.37 -1.58 -13.62
N LYS A 211 6.17 -0.75 -14.29
CA LYS A 211 6.46 0.63 -13.89
C LYS A 211 6.29 1.58 -15.08
N PRO A 212 5.71 2.78 -14.87
CA PRO A 212 5.82 3.86 -15.84
C PRO A 212 7.26 4.31 -16.03
N ILE A 213 7.58 4.80 -17.23
CA ILE A 213 8.90 5.41 -17.50
C ILE A 213 9.06 6.74 -16.75
N ARG A 214 7.99 7.51 -16.56
CA ARG A 214 8.02 8.87 -15.98
C ARG A 214 7.04 9.04 -14.83
N ASP A 215 6.75 7.95 -14.11
CA ASP A 215 5.86 7.96 -12.93
C ASP A 215 4.39 8.33 -13.19
N PHE A 216 3.95 8.34 -14.46
CA PHE A 216 2.63 8.80 -14.89
C PHE A 216 2.25 10.18 -14.33
N ILE A 217 2.55 11.21 -15.12
CA ILE A 217 2.18 12.58 -14.79
C ILE A 217 0.79 12.87 -15.38
N PHE A 218 -0.15 13.17 -14.49
CA PHE A 218 -1.52 13.52 -14.87
C PHE A 218 -1.82 14.96 -14.48
N ALA A 219 -2.50 15.66 -15.38
CA ALA A 219 -3.14 16.94 -15.11
C ALA A 219 -4.55 16.69 -14.59
N PHE A 220 -4.94 17.41 -13.55
CA PHE A 220 -6.22 17.22 -12.87
C PHE A 220 -7.12 18.44 -12.98
N ILE A 221 -8.38 18.19 -13.33
CA ILE A 221 -9.49 19.12 -13.22
C ILE A 221 -10.41 18.61 -12.11
N LEU A 222 -10.56 19.40 -11.04
CA LEU A 222 -11.49 19.07 -9.96
C LEU A 222 -12.92 19.06 -10.52
N LEU A 223 -13.66 17.97 -10.26
CA LEU A 223 -15.11 17.98 -10.42
C LEU A 223 -15.68 18.83 -9.29
N ILE A 224 -15.84 20.13 -9.53
CA ILE A 224 -16.72 20.93 -8.70
C ILE A 224 -18.10 20.31 -8.87
N HIS A 225 -18.63 19.71 -7.79
CA HIS A 225 -20.02 19.33 -7.75
C HIS A 225 -20.83 20.64 -7.77
N ASP A 226 -21.19 21.11 -8.95
CA ASP A 226 -22.28 22.05 -9.12
C ASP A 226 -23.54 21.37 -8.60
N ARG A 227 -23.94 21.71 -7.37
CA ARG A 227 -25.30 21.51 -6.88
C ARG A 227 -25.82 22.82 -6.32
N LEU A 228 -26.80 23.35 -7.08
CA LEU A 228 -27.97 24.10 -6.61
C LEU A 228 -27.74 25.56 -6.21
N ALA A 229 -27.66 26.42 -7.21
CA ALA A 229 -28.42 27.67 -7.22
C ALA A 229 -29.19 27.72 -8.54
N GLY A 230 -30.44 27.22 -8.54
CA GLY A 230 -31.37 27.59 -9.59
C GLY A 230 -31.58 29.11 -9.54
N PRO A 231 -31.69 29.81 -10.68
CA PRO A 231 -32.05 31.21 -10.64
C PRO A 231 -33.49 31.29 -10.14
N ASN A 232 -33.67 32.00 -9.02
CA ASN A 232 -34.97 32.55 -8.68
C ASN A 232 -35.42 33.42 -9.86
N MET A 233 -36.46 32.98 -10.57
CA MET A 233 -37.41 33.85 -11.27
C MET A 233 -38.77 33.20 -11.27
#